data_AF-A0A845UGS6-F1
#
_entry.id   AF-A0A845UGS6-F1
#
_cell.length_a   1.000
_cell.length_b   1.000
_cell.length_c   1.000
_cell.angle_alpha   90.00
_cell.angle_beta   90.00
_cell.angle_gamma   90.00
#
_symmetry.space_group_name_H-M   'P 1'
#
loop_
_entity.id
_entity.type
_entity.pdbx_description
1 polymer ?
#
loop_
_entity_poly.entity_id
_entity_poly.type
_entity_poly.pdbx_seq_one_letter_code
_entity_poly.pdbx_strand_id
1 'polypeptide(L)' 'MPVRKIQVGQVWKMSGSGDDYLVTKLYSEALATIAILRKAGAESEAKVRVKVENVADGENLPGFNYAQQSEQF' A
#
# COMPACT_ATOMS: atom_id res chain seq x y z
N MET A 1 5.17 8.24 5.62
CA MET A 1 6.62 8.05 5.39
C MET A 1 6.78 7.08 4.22
N PRO A 2 7.67 7.35 3.25
CA PRO A 2 7.96 6.41 2.18
C PRO A 2 8.61 5.14 2.75
N VAL A 3 8.33 4.00 2.12
CA VAL A 3 8.97 2.73 2.46
C VAL A 3 10.07 2.45 1.43
N ARG A 4 11.14 1.76 1.82
CA ARG A 4 12.21 1.40 0.87
C ARG A 4 11.69 0.66 -0.37
N LYS A 5 10.70 -0.22 -0.15
CA LYS A 5 10.01 -0.96 -1.20
C LYS A 5 8.65 -1.43 -0.72
N ILE A 6 7.63 -1.28 -1.55
CA ILE A 6 6.30 -1.83 -1.32
C ILE A 6 6.32 -3.32 -1.62
N GLN A 7 5.72 -4.11 -0.73
CA GLN A 7 5.68 -5.57 -0.81
C GLN A 7 4.28 -6.10 -0.53
N VAL A 8 3.96 -7.25 -1.11
CA VAL A 8 2.75 -8.00 -0.76
C VAL A 8 2.81 -8.41 0.70
N GLY A 9 1.68 -8.32 1.41
CA GLY A 9 1.59 -8.57 2.85
C GLY A 9 1.68 -7.31 3.71
N GLN A 10 2.13 -6.18 3.15
CA GLN A 10 2.15 -4.91 3.86
C GLN A 10 0.75 -4.34 4.07
N VAL A 11 0.54 -3.72 5.23
CA VAL A 11 -0.72 -3.05 5.58
C VAL A 11 -0.53 -1.53 5.51
N TRP A 12 -1.50 -0.87 4.89
CA TRP A 12 -1.52 0.56 4.64
C TRP A 12 -2.87 1.14 5.06
N LYS A 13 -2.84 2.21 5.84
CA LYS A 13 -4.02 2.90 6.34
C LYS A 13 -4.44 4.02 5.37
N MET A 14 -5.69 4.02 4.93
CA MET A 14 -6.22 5.06 4.05
C MET A 14 -6.36 6.37 4.83
N SER A 15 -5.74 7.45 4.35
CA SER A 15 -5.67 8.73 5.08
C SER A 15 -7.02 9.40 5.28
N GLY A 16 -8.00 9.16 4.41
CA GLY A 16 -9.35 9.75 4.51
C GLY A 16 -10.28 8.99 5.45
N SER A 17 -10.36 7.66 5.30
CA SER A 17 -11.33 6.84 6.05
C SER A 17 -10.75 6.20 7.31
N GLY A 18 -9.42 6.13 7.44
CA GLY A 18 -8.76 5.41 8.54
C GLY A 18 -8.78 3.88 8.41
N ASP A 19 -9.41 3.36 7.36
CA ASP A 19 -9.49 1.94 7.04
C ASP A 19 -8.12 1.35 6.71
N ASP A 20 -7.88 0.12 7.17
CA ASP A 20 -6.67 -0.64 6.86
C ASP A 20 -6.81 -1.45 5.56
N TYR A 21 -5.76 -1.45 4.75
CA TYR A 21 -5.71 -2.13 3.47
C TYR A 21 -4.45 -2.99 3.35
N LEU A 22 -4.63 -4.24 2.96
CA LEU A 22 -3.56 -5.20 2.71
C LEU A 22 -3.13 -5.14 1.24
N VAL A 23 -1.83 -4.99 0.99
CA VAL A 23 -1.25 -5.20 -0.34
C VAL A 23 -1.31 -6.68 -0.67
N THR A 24 -2.13 -7.04 -1.66
CA THR A 24 -2.34 -8.44 -2.07
C THR A 24 -1.57 -8.83 -3.32
N LYS A 25 -1.30 -7.86 -4.21
CA LYS A 25 -0.53 -8.05 -5.43
C LYS A 25 0.21 -6.78 -5.81
N LEU A 26 1.32 -6.94 -6.51
CA LEU A 26 2.04 -5.87 -7.20
C LEU A 26 2.21 -6.26 -8.65
N TYR A 27 1.85 -5.35 -9.55
CA TYR A 27 2.06 -5.50 -10.98
C TYR A 27 3.03 -4.43 -11.45
N SER A 28 4.17 -4.84 -12.00
CA SER A 28 5.08 -3.92 -12.67
C SER A 28 4.79 -3.94 -14.16
N GLU A 29 4.32 -2.81 -14.66
CA GLU A 29 4.11 -2.54 -16.07
C GLU A 29 5.29 -1.71 -16.61
N ALA A 30 5.37 -1.51 -17.92
CA ALA A 30 6.50 -0.85 -18.56
C ALA A 30 6.82 0.55 -18.01
N LEU A 31 5.83 1.28 -17.48
CA LEU A 31 5.96 2.67 -17.03
C LEU A 31 5.57 2.90 -15.57
N ALA A 32 5.04 1.88 -14.88
CA ALA A 32 4.50 2.05 -13.53
C ALA A 32 4.40 0.72 -12.78
N THR A 33 4.48 0.79 -11.45
CA THR A 33 4.08 -0.30 -10.57
C THR A 33 2.70 0.00 -10.00
N ILE A 34 1.82 -1.00 -10.00
CA ILE A 34 0.46 -0.92 -9.47
C ILE A 34 0.33 -1.87 -8.28
N ALA A 35 -0.07 -1.34 -7.13
CA ALA A 35 -0.45 -2.11 -5.96
C ALA A 35 -1.95 -2.43 -5.99
N ILE A 36 -2.28 -3.68 -5.67
CA ILE A 36 -3.67 -4.13 -5.49
C ILE A 36 -3.92 -4.29 -4.00
N LEU A 37 -4.81 -3.44 -3.48
CA LEU A 37 -5.17 -3.36 -2.08
C LEU A 37 -6.51 -4.04 -1.82
N ARG A 38 -6.60 -4.73 -0.69
CA ARG A 38 -7.86 -5.28 -0.17
C ARG A 38 -8.12 -4.69 1.20
N LYS A 39 -9.34 -4.19 1.42
CA LYS A 39 -9.75 -3.68 2.73
C LYS A 39 -9.73 -4.80 3.79
N ALA A 40 -9.14 -4.54 4.94
CA ALA A 40 -9.10 -5.47 6.06
C ALA A 40 -10.51 -5.61 6.66
N GLY A 41 -10.90 -6.83 7.02
CA GLY A 41 -12.24 -7.12 7.54
C GLY A 41 -13.37 -7.11 6.49
N ALA A 42 -13.06 -6.83 5.22
CA ALA A 42 -14.05 -6.78 4.15
C ALA A 42 -13.57 -7.52 2.90
N GLU A 43 -13.34 -8.82 3.06
CA GLU A 43 -12.68 -9.65 2.04
C GLU A 43 -13.50 -9.82 0.75
N SER A 44 -14.81 -9.63 0.83
CA SER A 44 -15.75 -9.69 -0.29
C SER A 44 -15.89 -8.36 -1.04
N GLU A 45 -15.32 -7.26 -0.52
CA GLU A 45 -15.37 -5.96 -1.19
C GLU A 45 -14.42 -5.88 -2.39
N ALA A 46 -14.71 -4.93 -3.29
CA ALA A 46 -13.89 -4.67 -4.45
C ALA A 46 -12.46 -4.25 -4.05
N LYS A 47 -11.48 -4.77 -4.79
CA LYS A 47 -10.07 -4.42 -4.58
C LYS A 47 -9.79 -3.04 -5.16
N VAL A 48 -8.95 -2.28 -4.46
CA VAL A 48 -8.50 -0.96 -4.90
C VAL A 48 -7.17 -1.10 -5.63
N ARG A 49 -7.02 -0.38 -6.75
CA ARG A 49 -5.79 -0.34 -7.54
C ARG A 49 -5.13 1.01 -7.32
N VAL A 50 -3.87 1.02 -6.90
CA VAL A 50 -3.13 2.25 -6.62
C VAL A 50 -1.82 2.23 -7.38
N LYS A 51 -1.54 3.30 -8.13
CA LYS A 51 -0.22 3.48 -8.74
C LYS A 51 0.79 3.82 -7.64
N VAL A 52 1.87 3.06 -7.60
CA VAL A 52 3.00 3.30 -6.71
C VAL A 52 3.74 4.55 -7.20
N GLU A 53 3.99 5.47 -6.28
CA GLU A 53 4.84 6.63 -6.52
C GLU A 53 6.27 6.34 -6.05
N ASN A 54 7.24 6.61 -6.92
CA ASN A 54 8.65 6.57 -6.58
C ASN A 54 9.06 7.97 -6.15
N VAL A 55 9.53 8.12 -4.92
CA VAL A 55 10.05 9.36 -4.34
C VAL A 55 11.53 9.20 -4.02
N ALA A 56 12.23 10.30 -3.75
CA ALA A 56 13.68 10.28 -3.50
C ALA A 56 14.11 9.31 -2.38
N ASP A 57 13.23 9.04 -1.41
CA ASP A 57 13.49 8.21 -0.22
C ASP A 57 12.81 6.82 -0.30
N GLY A 58 12.27 6.42 -1.46
CA GLY A 58 11.69 5.09 -1.67
C GLY A 58 10.37 5.08 -2.45
N GLU A 59 9.45 4.21 -2.07
CA GLU A 59 8.14 4.04 -2.69
C GLU A 59 7.02 4.48 -1.73
N ASN A 60 5.94 5.02 -2.28
CA ASN A 60 4.78 5.46 -1.53
C ASN A 60 3.46 5.09 -2.22
N LEU A 61 2.41 4.92 -1.41
CA LEU A 61 1.03 4.79 -1.90
C LEU A 61 0.29 6.10 -1.70
N PRO A 62 -0.05 6.84 -2.78
CA PRO A 62 -0.75 8.11 -2.66
C PRO A 62 -2.12 7.90 -1.98
N GLY A 63 -2.41 8.71 -0.96
CA GLY A 63 -3.64 8.61 -0.16
C GLY A 63 -3.61 7.56 0.95
N PHE A 64 -2.47 6.89 1.16
CA PHE A 64 -2.28 5.92 2.24
C PHE A 64 -1.06 6.25 3.09
N ASN A 65 -1.11 5.83 4.34
CA ASN A 65 0.02 5.83 5.27
C ASN A 65 0.40 4.40 5.60
N TYR A 66 1.70 4.09 5.53
CA TYR A 66 2.17 2.77 5.93
C TYR A 66 1.85 2.52 7.41
N ALA A 67 1.16 1.41 7.71
CA ALA A 67 0.62 1.15 9.04
C ALA A 67 1.62 0.47 10.00
N GLN A 68 2.82 0.10 9.54
CA GLN A 68 3.83 -0.50 10.41
C GLN A 68 4.58 0.59 11.20
N GLN A 69 4.05 0.90 12.37
CA GLN A 69 4.80 1.60 13.41
C GLN A 69 5.55 0.54 14.24
N SER A 70 6.86 0.41 13.96
CA SER A 70 7.91 -0.16 14.84
C SER A 70 7.57 -1.43 15.64
N GLU A 71 7.97 -2.60 15.13
CA GLU A 71 8.62 -3.60 16.00
C GLU A 71 10.12 -3.30 15.98
N GLN A 72 10.55 -2.32 16.78
CA GLN A 72 11.93 -2.26 17.26
C GLN A 72 12.03 -3.32 18.37
N PHE A 73 12.66 -4.45 18.08
CA PHE A 73 13.22 -5.34 19.10
C PHE A 73 14.73 -5.22 19.09
#